data_AF-A0A5C9E265-F1
#
_entry.id   AF-A0A5C9E265-F1
#
_cell.length_a   1.000
_cell.length_b   1.000
_cell.length_c   1.000
_cell.angle_alpha   90.00
_cell.angle_beta   90.00
_cell.angle_gamma   90.00
#
_symmetry.space_group_name_H-M   'P 1'
#
loop_
_entity.id
_entity.type
_entity.pdbx_description
1 polymer ?
#
loop_
_entity_poly.entity_id
_entity_poly.type
_entity_poly.pdbx_seq_one_letter_code
_entity_poly.pdbx_strand_id
1 'polypeptide(L)'
;MIRSDLALDPILSADMQENGREIDIYEDPEVVRLVALNLELAVKNLMASNSSPECLILTADICTHRLLAMPKKNGDVQIIVFDN
;
A
#
# COMPACT_ATOMS: atom_id res chain seq x y z
N MET A 1 1.16 -23.49 -35.47
CA MET A 1 1.54 -24.37 -34.34
C MET A 1 2.29 -23.52 -33.33
N ILE A 2 1.57 -22.97 -32.36
CA ILE A 2 2.15 -22.13 -31.29
C ILE A 2 2.65 -23.10 -30.21
N ARG A 3 3.94 -23.06 -29.88
CA ARG A 3 4.53 -23.90 -28.83
C ARG A 3 3.91 -23.52 -27.49
N SER A 4 3.35 -24.51 -26.82
CA SER A 4 2.52 -24.41 -25.62
C SER A 4 3.34 -24.69 -24.37
N ASP A 5 4.50 -24.06 -24.23
CA ASP A 5 5.48 -24.48 -23.22
C ASP A 5 6.04 -23.27 -22.46
N LEU A 6 5.16 -22.39 -21.98
CA LEU A 6 5.46 -21.59 -20.79
C LEU A 6 4.89 -22.36 -19.60
N ALA A 7 5.55 -23.47 -19.25
CA ALA A 7 5.42 -24.02 -17.91
C ALA A 7 5.89 -22.90 -16.98
N LEU A 8 4.95 -22.30 -16.25
CA LEU A 8 5.29 -21.43 -15.14
C LEU A 8 6.17 -22.29 -14.23
N ASP A 9 7.46 -21.98 -14.16
CA ASP A 9 8.36 -22.60 -13.20
C ASP A 9 7.65 -22.56 -11.84
N PRO A 10 7.59 -23.68 -11.12
CA PRO A 10 6.91 -23.71 -9.84
C PRO A 10 7.76 -22.89 -8.87
N ILE A 11 7.49 -21.59 -8.80
CA ILE A 11 7.77 -20.76 -7.61
C ILE A 11 6.80 -21.19 -6.49
N LEU A 12 6.66 -22.52 -6.32
CA LEU A 12 5.67 -23.22 -5.52
C LEU A 12 6.32 -24.39 -4.78
N SER A 13 7.65 -24.35 -4.57
CA SER A 13 8.19 -24.89 -3.34
C SER A 13 7.83 -23.92 -2.21
N ALA A 14 6.56 -23.94 -1.83
CA ALA A 14 5.98 -23.25 -0.68
C ALA A 14 6.45 -23.90 0.63
N ASP A 15 7.75 -24.10 0.77
CA ASP A 15 8.42 -24.58 1.98
C ASP A 15 8.75 -23.42 2.94
N MET A 16 8.01 -22.31 2.85
CA MET A 16 7.93 -21.31 3.91
C MET A 16 6.51 -21.32 4.46
N GLN A 17 6.17 -22.38 5.21
CA GLN A 17 5.09 -22.28 6.20
C GLN A 17 5.54 -21.35 7.33
N GLU A 18 5.56 -20.05 7.06
CA GLU A 18 5.42 -19.06 8.12
C GLU A 18 3.96 -18.59 8.10
N ASN A 19 3.05 -19.41 8.63
CA ASN A 19 1.64 -19.09 8.93
C ASN A 19 0.99 -18.03 8.02
N GLY A 20 1.04 -18.23 6.71
CA GLY A 20 0.36 -17.35 5.76
C GLY A 20 -1.16 -17.51 5.87
N ARG A 21 -1.90 -16.43 5.64
CA ARG A 21 -3.36 -16.47 5.46
C ARG A 21 -3.71 -15.89 4.10
N GLU A 22 -4.78 -16.41 3.51
CA GLU A 22 -5.40 -15.80 2.34
C GLU A 22 -6.04 -14.46 2.75
N ILE A 23 -5.95 -13.46 1.87
CA ILE A 23 -6.46 -12.11 2.09
C ILE A 23 -7.44 -11.77 0.98
N ASP A 24 -8.64 -11.37 1.36
CA ASP A 24 -9.57 -10.70 0.45
C ASP A 24 -9.23 -9.21 0.39
N ILE A 25 -8.73 -8.75 -0.76
CA ILE A 25 -8.29 -7.36 -0.92
C ILE A 25 -9.40 -6.31 -0.76
N TYR A 26 -10.67 -6.72 -0.83
CA TYR A 26 -11.82 -5.84 -0.76
C TYR A 26 -12.40 -5.73 0.65
N GLU A 27 -12.36 -6.82 1.40
CA GLU A 27 -12.99 -6.93 2.72
C GLU A 27 -12.00 -6.87 3.88
N ASP A 28 -10.72 -7.11 3.62
CA ASP A 28 -9.74 -7.23 4.68
C ASP A 28 -9.28 -5.86 5.23
N PRO A 29 -9.56 -5.56 6.51
CA PRO A 29 -9.17 -4.28 7.10
C PRO A 29 -7.64 -4.10 7.17
N GLU A 30 -6.87 -5.18 7.10
CA GLU A 30 -5.41 -5.12 7.05
C GLU A 30 -4.91 -4.46 5.77
N VAL A 31 -5.65 -4.56 4.66
CA VAL A 31 -5.29 -3.91 3.40
C VAL A 31 -5.38 -2.39 3.54
N VAL A 32 -6.46 -1.88 4.12
CA VAL A 32 -6.60 -0.44 4.42
C VAL A 32 -5.46 0.03 5.31
N ARG A 33 -5.11 -0.76 6.35
CA ARG A 33 -4.01 -0.45 7.27
C ARG A 33 -2.65 -0.42 6.57
N LEU A 34 -2.35 -1.39 5.71
CA LEU A 34 -1.09 -1.47 4.97
C LEU A 34 -0.96 -0.33 3.96
N VAL A 35 -2.06 0.05 3.30
CA VAL A 35 -2.07 1.19 2.38
C VAL A 35 -1.85 2.49 3.13
N ALA A 36 -2.48 2.69 4.30
CA ALA A 36 -2.23 3.83 5.17
C ALA A 36 -0.75 3.96 5.57
N LEU A 37 -0.13 2.85 6.00
CA LEU A 37 1.28 2.82 6.39
C LEU A 37 2.21 3.15 5.21
N ASN A 38 1.91 2.60 4.03
CA ASN A 38 2.69 2.88 2.83
C ASN A 38 2.59 4.36 2.42
N LEU A 39 1.41 4.96 2.50
CA LEU A 39 1.24 6.38 2.22
C LEU A 39 1.99 7.25 3.23
N GLU A 40 1.99 6.89 4.51
CA GLU A 40 2.80 7.58 5.53
C GLU A 40 4.30 7.56 5.19
N LEU A 41 4.82 6.37 4.86
CA LEU A 41 6.22 6.21 4.47
C LEU A 41 6.54 7.00 3.20
N ALA A 42 5.65 7.00 2.21
CA ALA A 42 5.83 7.77 0.98
C ALA A 42 5.92 9.28 1.25
N VAL A 43 5.03 9.84 2.08
CA VAL A 43 5.09 11.25 2.47
C VAL A 43 6.38 11.55 3.24
N LYS A 44 6.78 10.70 4.19
CA LYS A 44 8.05 10.86 4.92
C LYS A 44 9.26 10.87 4.00
N ASN A 45 9.29 9.98 3.01
CA ASN A 45 10.36 9.92 2.02
C ASN A 45 10.41 11.18 1.16
N LEU A 46 9.25 11.71 0.74
CA LEU A 46 9.18 12.96 -0.01
C LEU A 46 9.64 14.15 0.84
N MET A 47 9.24 14.24 2.10
CA MET A 47 9.74 15.27 3.02
C MET A 47 11.27 15.19 3.21
N ALA A 48 11.81 13.98 3.36
CA ALA A 48 13.26 13.74 3.49
C ALA A 48 14.05 14.10 2.21
N SER A 49 13.38 14.13 1.05
CA SER A 49 13.97 14.57 -0.22
C SER A 49 14.00 16.11 -0.40
N ASN A 50 13.70 16.89 0.64
CA ASN A 50 13.52 18.34 0.61
C ASN A 50 12.35 18.81 -0.28
N SER A 51 11.35 17.96 -0.51
CA SER A 51 10.10 18.41 -1.13
C SER A 51 9.31 19.26 -0.14
N SER A 52 8.77 20.39 -0.61
CA SER A 52 8.00 21.33 0.22
C SER A 52 6.77 20.64 0.83
N PRO A 53 6.65 20.53 2.17
CA PRO A 53 5.55 19.83 2.82
C PRO A 53 4.15 20.36 2.46
N GLU A 54 4.02 21.66 2.21
CA GLU A 54 2.78 22.32 1.81
C GLU A 54 2.24 21.86 0.45
N CYS A 55 3.07 21.22 -0.37
CA CYS A 55 2.70 20.68 -1.68
C CYS A 55 2.45 19.16 -1.65
N LEU A 56 2.65 18.50 -0.51
CA LEU A 56 2.60 17.05 -0.42
C LEU A 56 1.23 16.57 0.06
N ILE A 57 0.41 16.15 -0.90
CA ILE A 57 -0.83 15.42 -0.63
C ILE A 57 -0.81 14.18 -1.50
N LEU A 58 -0.87 13.00 -0.87
CA LEU A 58 -1.00 11.72 -1.57
C LEU A 58 -2.39 11.15 -1.28
N THR A 59 -3.01 10.59 -2.31
CA THR A 59 -4.31 9.93 -2.21
C THR A 59 -4.24 8.52 -2.76
N ALA A 60 -4.99 7.60 -2.15
CA ALA A 60 -5.19 6.26 -2.69
C ALA A 60 -6.67 5.90 -2.59
N ASP A 61 -7.26 5.49 -3.71
CA ASP A 61 -8.59 4.88 -3.75
C ASP A 61 -8.41 3.37 -3.76
N ILE A 62 -8.88 2.70 -2.71
CA ILE A 62 -8.82 1.25 -2.56
C ILE A 62 -10.21 0.68 -2.37
N CYS A 63 -10.93 0.55 -3.48
CA CYS A 63 -12.24 -0.09 -3.60
C CYS A 63 -13.30 0.42 -2.60
N THR A 64 -13.24 -0.03 -1.36
CA THR A 64 -14.13 0.32 -0.24
C THR A 64 -13.79 1.66 0.42
N HIS A 65 -12.54 2.13 0.33
CA HIS A 65 -12.11 3.35 1.03
C HIS A 65 -11.29 4.27 0.14
N ARG A 66 -11.33 5.56 0.44
CA ARG A 66 -10.33 6.54 -0.03
C ARG A 66 -9.44 6.95 1.12
N LEU A 67 -8.14 7.01 0.89
CA LEU A 67 -7.15 7.47 1.84
C LEU A 67 -6.50 8.75 1.36
N LEU A 68 -6.17 9.61 2.29
CA LEU A 68 -5.39 10.82 2.07
C LEU A 68 -4.25 10.87 3.10
N ALA A 69 -3.05 11.18 2.63
CA ALA A 69 -1.86 11.41 3.45
C ALA A 69 -1.30 12.80 3.19
N MET A 70 -1.03 13.55 4.27
CA MET A 70 -0.44 14.89 4.18
C MET A 70 0.49 15.17 5.38
N PRO A 71 1.54 16.00 5.23
CA PRO A 71 2.35 16.46 6.35
C PRO A 71 1.56 17.31 7.34
N LYS A 72 1.89 17.17 8.62
CA LYS A 72 1.47 18.08 9.70
C LYS A 72 2.56 19.12 9.95
N LYS A 73 2.16 20.22 10.61
CA LYS A 73 3.08 21.30 11.01
C LYS A 73 4.24 20.85 11.93
N ASN A 74 4.06 19.75 12.66
CA ASN A 74 5.05 19.20 13.57
C ASN A 74 6.03 18.21 12.89
N GLY A 75 5.91 17.98 11.57
CA GLY A 75 6.75 17.05 10.83
C GLY A 75 6.24 15.60 10.78
N ASP A 76 5.13 15.29 11.45
CA ASP A 76 4.45 14.00 11.32
C ASP A 76 3.60 13.94 10.05
N VAL A 77 3.08 12.76 9.72
CA VAL A 77 2.10 12.57 8.63
C VAL A 77 0.70 12.34 9.24
N GLN A 78 -0.30 12.97 8.66
CA GLN A 78 -1.71 12.68 8.93
C GLN A 78 -2.22 11.73 7.85
N ILE A 79 -2.85 10.63 8.27
CA ILE A 79 -3.67 9.78 7.41
C ILE A 79 -5.14 10.05 7.73
N ILE A 80 -5.96 10.22 6.70
CA ILE A 80 -7.42 10.29 6.79
C ILE A 80 -7.98 9.18 5.90
N VAL A 81 -8.85 8.35 6.48
CA VAL A 81 -9.60 7.31 5.76
C VAL A 81 -11.03 7.79 5.63
N PHE A 82 -11.55 7.75 4.41
CA PHE A 82 -12.94 8.04 4.08
C PHE A 82 -13.62 6.75 3.66
N ASP A 83 -14.70 6.41 4.35
CA ASP A 83 -15.58 5.32 3.96
C ASP A 83 -16.42 5.77 2.76
N ASN A 84 -16.66 4.87 1.81
CA ASN A 84 -17.56 5.09 0.67
C ASN A 84 -19.02 4.72 1.01
#